data_AF-X1PCG4-F1
#
_entry.id   AF-X1PCG4-F1
#
_cell.length_a   1.000
_cell.length_b   1.000
_cell.length_c   1.000
_cell.angle_alpha   90.00
_cell.angle_beta   90.00
_cell.angle_gamma   90.00
#
_symmetry.space_group_name_H-M   'P 1'
#
loop_
_entity.id
_entity.type
_entity.pdbx_description
1 polymer ?
#
loop_
_entity_poly.entity_id
_entity_poly.type
_entity_poly.pdbx_seq_one_letter_code
_entity_poly.pdbx_strand_id
1 'polypeptide(L)'
;MGEALQKLTEEDPTFKVTYNEETGQTIISGMGELHLEVIVNRLISEFGVGAKVGKPRVAYKETITVPVRAEGKFVRQTGGHGQYGHVWLELEPMKRGSGFQFINRIKGATLPRQYIPAVEIGIKEAIETGVLAGYPVVDIKATLYDGSYHDVDSSELAFKMAGSMALRKGVTKAKPALLEPIMKLEVATPEQFLGDIIGDLNAKRGHIENIEAQGEMYIIH
;
A
#
# COMPACT_ATOMS: atom_id res chain seq x y z
N MET A 1 -8.75 16.53 20.03
CA MET A 1 -7.39 15.99 19.76
C MET A 1 -6.56 16.93 18.91
N GLY A 2 -7.04 17.38 17.73
CA GLY A 2 -6.26 18.24 16.82
C GLY A 2 -5.71 19.53 17.44
N GLU A 3 -6.54 20.32 18.12
CA GLU A 3 -6.11 21.59 18.72
C GLU A 3 -5.10 21.42 19.88
N ALA A 4 -5.26 20.37 20.69
CA ALA A 4 -4.34 20.08 21.80
C ALA A 4 -2.95 19.66 21.29
N LEU A 5 -2.92 18.82 20.24
CA LEU A 5 -1.69 18.41 19.58
C LEU A 5 -1.01 19.58 18.86
N GLN A 6 -1.78 20.48 18.28
CA GLN A 6 -1.25 21.67 17.61
C GLN A 6 -0.60 22.64 18.60
N LYS A 7 -1.24 22.91 19.75
CA LYS A 7 -0.66 23.72 20.82
C LYS A 7 0.64 23.11 21.37
N LEU A 8 0.67 21.79 21.57
CA LEU A 8 1.88 21.09 22.01
C LEU A 8 3.01 21.14 20.98
N THR A 9 2.67 21.13 19.68
CA THR A 9 3.64 21.28 18.59
C THR A 9 4.17 22.72 18.49
N GLU A 10 3.36 23.71 18.84
CA GLU A 10 3.79 25.12 18.93
C GLU A 10 4.69 25.38 20.14
N GLU A 11 4.46 24.68 21.26
CA GLU A 11 5.30 24.75 22.46
C GLU A 11 6.64 24.04 22.30
N ASP A 12 6.66 22.86 21.66
CA ASP A 12 7.86 22.07 21.43
C ASP A 12 8.05 21.73 19.94
N PRO A 13 8.99 22.36 19.23
CA PRO A 13 9.25 22.10 17.81
C PRO A 13 9.89 20.73 17.55
N THR A 14 10.34 20.02 18.58
CA THR A 14 10.90 18.66 18.46
C THR A 14 9.81 17.60 18.45
N PHE A 15 8.60 17.95 18.88
CA PHE A 15 7.42 17.09 18.77
C PHE A 15 6.80 17.23 17.38
N LYS A 16 6.62 16.10 16.70
CA LYS A 16 5.98 16.07 15.38
C LYS A 16 4.76 15.16 15.39
N VAL A 17 3.70 15.67 14.79
CA VAL A 17 2.45 14.93 14.62
C VAL A 17 2.23 14.70 13.14
N THR A 18 2.04 13.44 12.75
CA THR A 18 1.76 13.07 11.36
C THR A 18 0.53 12.18 11.32
N TYR A 19 -0.42 12.52 10.48
CA TYR A 19 -1.58 11.67 10.23
C TYR A 19 -1.25 10.68 9.12
N ASN A 20 -1.39 9.39 9.40
CA ASN A 20 -1.20 8.34 8.40
C ASN A 20 -2.55 7.98 7.78
N GLU A 21 -2.76 8.37 6.52
CA GLU A 21 -4.00 8.14 5.77
C GLU A 21 -4.28 6.65 5.51
N GLU A 22 -3.25 5.81 5.40
CA GLU A 22 -3.40 4.37 5.11
C GLU A 22 -3.92 3.59 6.34
N THR A 23 -3.53 4.02 7.55
CA THR A 23 -3.91 3.32 8.80
C THR A 23 -4.98 4.05 9.59
N GLY A 24 -5.27 5.32 9.24
CA GLY A 24 -6.17 6.20 9.98
C GLY A 24 -5.65 6.58 11.38
N GLN A 25 -4.36 6.37 11.64
CA GLN A 25 -3.73 6.64 12.93
C GLN A 25 -2.97 7.97 12.92
N THR A 26 -3.08 8.71 14.02
CA THR A 26 -2.20 9.85 14.29
C THR A 26 -0.92 9.34 14.94
N ILE A 27 0.19 9.47 14.22
CA ILE A 27 1.52 9.08 14.69
C ILE A 27 2.15 10.30 15.37
N ILE A 28 2.51 10.14 16.63
CA ILE A 28 3.28 11.12 17.39
C ILE A 28 4.75 10.71 17.39
N SER A 29 5.64 11.66 17.09
CA SER A 29 7.08 11.47 17.04
C SER A 29 7.75 12.43 18.01
N GLY A 30 8.73 11.93 18.77
CA GLY A 30 9.50 12.70 19.73
C GLY A 30 10.93 12.19 19.81
N MET A 31 11.76 12.88 20.59
CA MET A 31 13.19 12.59 20.71
C MET A 31 13.50 11.27 21.46
N GLY A 32 12.54 10.74 22.22
CA GLY A 32 12.72 9.52 22.98
C GLY A 32 11.45 9.07 23.70
N GLU A 33 11.54 7.90 24.34
CA GLU A 33 10.42 7.29 25.07
C GLU A 33 9.90 8.19 26.19
N LEU A 34 10.79 8.70 27.05
CA LEU A 34 10.43 9.59 28.15
C LEU A 34 9.77 10.88 27.65
N HIS A 35 10.22 11.40 26.51
CA HIS A 35 9.59 12.58 25.92
C HIS A 35 8.14 12.27 25.51
N LEU A 36 7.89 11.14 24.84
CA LEU A 36 6.54 10.73 24.46
C LEU A 36 5.64 10.47 25.68
N GLU A 37 6.16 9.85 26.74
CA GLU A 37 5.41 9.61 27.98
C GLU A 37 4.98 10.91 28.67
N VAL A 38 5.87 11.90 28.76
CA VAL A 38 5.55 13.21 29.34
C VAL A 38 4.46 13.90 28.52
N ILE A 39 4.54 13.86 27.18
CA ILE A 39 3.52 14.45 26.30
C ILE A 39 2.17 13.77 26.49
N VAL A 40 2.12 12.45 26.59
CA VAL A 40 0.88 11.71 26.84
C VAL A 40 0.28 12.10 28.19
N ASN A 41 1.10 12.23 29.23
CA ASN A 41 0.64 12.67 30.54
C ASN A 41 0.12 14.12 30.53
N ARG A 42 0.77 15.03 29.79
CA ARG A 42 0.29 16.41 29.59
C ARG A 42 -1.04 16.44 28.84
N LEU A 43 -1.22 15.61 27.79
CA LEU A 43 -2.49 15.48 27.06
C LEU A 43 -3.65 15.07 27.97
N ILE A 44 -3.41 14.14 28.90
CA ILE A 44 -4.42 13.69 29.86
C ILE A 44 -4.68 14.75 30.93
N SER A 45 -3.64 15.38 31.47
CA SER A 45 -3.74 16.27 32.64
C SER A 45 -4.19 17.69 32.28
N GLU A 46 -3.64 18.28 31.22
CA GLU A 46 -3.90 19.67 30.83
C GLU A 46 -5.12 19.79 29.90
N PHE A 47 -5.30 18.83 28.99
CA PHE A 47 -6.34 18.88 27.96
C PHE A 47 -7.50 17.91 28.22
N GLY A 48 -7.39 17.02 29.22
CA GLY A 48 -8.43 16.03 29.53
C GLY A 48 -8.68 15.02 28.41
N VAL A 49 -7.73 14.85 27.47
CA VAL A 49 -7.89 14.00 26.30
C VAL A 49 -7.34 12.61 26.61
N GLY A 50 -8.23 11.63 26.80
CA GLY A 50 -7.84 10.22 26.90
C GLY A 50 -7.35 9.68 25.55
N ALA A 51 -6.05 9.41 25.43
CA ALA A 51 -5.44 8.79 24.26
C ALA A 51 -5.03 7.34 24.57
N LYS A 52 -5.30 6.41 23.64
CA LYS A 52 -4.75 5.05 23.71
C LYS A 52 -3.42 5.04 22.96
N VAL A 53 -2.33 4.80 23.69
CA VAL A 53 -1.00 4.68 23.10
C VAL A 53 -0.74 3.22 22.76
N GLY A 54 -0.15 2.99 21.59
CA GLY A 54 0.22 1.67 21.10
C GLY A 54 1.26 1.77 20.00
N LYS A 55 1.80 0.62 19.58
CA LYS A 55 2.75 0.57 18.47
C LYS A 55 2.05 0.97 17.16
N PRO A 56 2.69 1.77 16.30
CA PRO A 56 2.12 2.14 15.01
C PRO A 56 1.87 0.88 14.18
N ARG A 57 0.76 0.86 13.44
CA ARG A 57 0.49 -0.25 12.51
C ARG A 57 1.39 -0.13 11.30
N VAL A 58 1.92 -1.26 10.86
CA VAL A 58 2.70 -1.35 9.64
C VAL A 58 1.76 -1.27 8.43
N ALA A 59 2.08 -0.37 7.49
CA ALA A 59 1.42 -0.30 6.20
C ALA A 59 1.96 -1.41 5.30
N TYR A 60 1.38 -2.61 5.44
CA TYR A 60 1.67 -3.71 4.53
C TYR A 60 1.13 -3.38 3.13
N LYS A 61 1.75 -3.99 2.12
CA LYS A 61 1.28 -3.96 0.74
C LYS A 61 1.15 -5.38 0.23
N GLU A 62 0.39 -5.59 -0.83
CA GLU A 62 0.26 -6.91 -1.47
C GLU A 62 0.94 -6.90 -2.83
N THR A 63 1.50 -8.02 -3.26
CA THR A 63 1.98 -8.19 -4.64
C THR A 63 1.70 -9.60 -5.13
N ILE A 64 1.86 -9.83 -6.42
CA ILE A 64 1.73 -11.17 -7.02
C ILE A 64 3.10 -11.76 -7.31
N THR A 65 3.20 -13.09 -7.36
CA THR A 65 4.49 -13.77 -7.61
C THR A 65 4.52 -14.52 -8.94
N VAL A 66 3.36 -14.90 -9.47
CA VAL A 66 3.24 -15.70 -10.70
C VAL A 66 2.39 -14.94 -11.72
N PRO A 67 2.79 -14.88 -13.01
CA PRO A 67 1.94 -14.31 -14.04
C PRO A 67 0.70 -15.18 -14.25
N VAL A 68 -0.48 -14.55 -14.37
CA VAL A 68 -1.75 -15.25 -14.49
C VAL A 68 -2.71 -14.56 -15.41
N ARG A 69 -3.56 -15.35 -16.07
CA ARG A 69 -4.70 -14.86 -16.85
C ARG A 69 -5.98 -15.04 -16.06
N ALA A 70 -6.77 -13.98 -16.01
CA ALA A 70 -8.01 -13.94 -15.25
C ALA A 70 -9.15 -13.40 -16.09
N GLU A 71 -10.31 -14.04 -15.94
CA GLU A 71 -11.57 -13.64 -16.55
C GLU A 71 -12.44 -12.90 -15.51
N GLY A 72 -12.89 -11.72 -15.89
CA GLY A 72 -13.92 -10.97 -15.18
C GLY A 72 -15.17 -10.89 -16.03
N LYS A 73 -16.20 -11.63 -15.64
CA LYS A 73 -17.53 -11.57 -16.25
C LYS A 73 -18.51 -11.05 -15.22
N PHE A 74 -19.17 -9.94 -15.56
CA PHE A 74 -20.24 -9.34 -14.78
C PHE A 74 -21.50 -9.33 -15.63
N VAL A 75 -22.49 -10.13 -15.22
CA VAL A 75 -23.82 -10.17 -15.84
C VAL A 75 -24.84 -9.98 -14.75
N ARG A 76 -25.61 -8.90 -14.84
CA ARG A 76 -26.71 -8.63 -13.94
C ARG A 76 -27.91 -8.15 -14.73
N GLN A 77 -29.04 -8.83 -14.56
CA GLN A 77 -30.29 -8.48 -15.22
C GLN A 77 -31.22 -7.86 -14.18
N THR A 78 -31.37 -6.53 -14.20
CA THR A 78 -32.29 -5.80 -13.33
C THR A 78 -33.51 -5.37 -14.11
N GLY A 79 -34.48 -6.28 -14.31
CA GLY A 79 -35.87 -6.00 -14.74
C GLY A 79 -36.14 -5.10 -15.97
N GLY A 80 -35.09 -4.64 -16.65
CA GLY A 80 -35.05 -3.60 -17.68
C GLY A 80 -33.73 -3.73 -18.45
N HIS A 81 -32.90 -2.68 -18.53
CA HIS A 81 -31.57 -2.76 -19.15
C HIS A 81 -30.68 -3.77 -18.42
N GLY A 82 -30.10 -4.72 -19.18
CA GLY A 82 -29.07 -5.61 -18.67
C GLY A 82 -27.76 -4.87 -18.44
N GLN A 83 -26.96 -5.40 -17.50
CA GLN A 83 -25.58 -5.01 -17.31
C GLN A 83 -24.70 -6.18 -17.71
N TYR A 84 -23.95 -6.01 -18.79
CA TYR A 84 -22.99 -6.97 -19.31
C TYR A 84 -21.60 -6.35 -19.40
N GLY A 85 -20.62 -7.01 -18.80
CA GLY A 85 -19.21 -6.67 -18.94
C GLY A 85 -18.38 -7.93 -18.88
N HIS A 86 -17.52 -8.14 -19.88
CA HIS A 86 -16.63 -9.28 -19.92
C HIS A 86 -15.23 -8.83 -20.34
N VAL A 87 -14.23 -9.09 -19.49
CA VAL A 87 -12.84 -8.69 -19.71
C VAL A 87 -11.88 -9.81 -19.34
N TRP A 88 -10.80 -9.90 -20.11
CA TRP A 88 -9.68 -10.78 -19.82
C TRP A 88 -8.43 -9.97 -19.54
N LEU A 89 -7.88 -10.19 -18.35
CA LEU A 89 -6.65 -9.56 -17.90
C LEU A 89 -5.54 -10.59 -17.81
N GLU A 90 -4.36 -10.19 -18.27
CA GLU A 90 -3.10 -10.87 -18.00
C GLU A 90 -2.36 -10.04 -16.96
N LEU A 91 -2.17 -10.60 -15.77
CA LEU A 91 -1.45 -9.98 -14.67
C LEU A 91 -0.04 -10.53 -14.62
N GLU A 92 0.95 -9.65 -14.60
CA GLU A 92 2.36 -10.02 -14.49
C GLU A 92 2.98 -9.30 -13.27
N PRO A 93 3.79 -10.01 -12.46
CA PRO A 93 4.55 -9.36 -11.40
C PRO A 93 5.61 -8.43 -11.99
N MET A 94 5.79 -7.26 -11.39
CA MET A 94 6.86 -6.33 -11.73
C MET A 94 7.98 -6.33 -10.69
N LYS A 95 9.09 -5.67 -11.03
CA LYS A 95 10.16 -5.41 -10.06
C LYS A 95 9.63 -4.54 -8.94
N ARG A 96 10.14 -4.75 -7.72
CA ARG A 96 9.77 -3.97 -6.54
C ARG A 96 9.98 -2.47 -6.80
N GLY A 97 8.97 -1.66 -6.46
CA GLY A 97 8.99 -0.21 -6.66
C GLY A 97 8.67 0.26 -8.08
N SER A 98 8.23 -0.62 -8.97
CA SER A 98 7.79 -0.22 -10.32
C SER A 98 6.35 0.31 -10.33
N GLY A 99 5.59 0.10 -9.25
CA GLY A 99 4.23 0.60 -9.11
C GLY A 99 3.22 -0.21 -9.92
N PHE A 100 2.13 0.45 -10.33
CA PHE A 100 1.08 -0.16 -11.14
C PHE A 100 1.18 0.31 -12.60
N GLN A 101 1.14 -0.64 -13.55
CA GLN A 101 1.11 -0.34 -14.97
C GLN A 101 -0.09 -1.01 -15.65
N PHE A 102 -0.88 -0.21 -16.39
CA PHE A 102 -1.96 -0.70 -17.22
C PHE A 102 -1.55 -0.66 -18.69
N ILE A 103 -1.64 -1.80 -19.38
CA ILE A 103 -1.36 -1.91 -20.81
C ILE A 103 -2.61 -2.37 -21.55
N ASN A 104 -3.03 -1.59 -22.53
CA ASN A 104 -4.08 -1.98 -23.45
C ASN A 104 -3.48 -2.68 -24.68
N ARG A 105 -3.77 -3.98 -24.85
CA ARG A 105 -3.36 -4.81 -26.00
C ARG A 105 -4.55 -5.24 -26.86
N ILE A 106 -5.72 -4.62 -26.72
CA ILE A 106 -6.91 -4.99 -27.49
C ILE A 106 -6.65 -4.77 -28.98
N LYS A 107 -6.78 -5.84 -29.77
CA LYS A 107 -6.79 -5.79 -31.25
C LYS A 107 -8.23 -5.52 -31.71
N GLY A 108 -8.39 -4.62 -32.67
CA GLY A 108 -9.66 -3.94 -32.97
C GLY A 108 -10.88 -4.84 -33.21
N ALA A 109 -12.05 -4.31 -32.81
CA ALA A 109 -13.43 -4.82 -32.86
C ALA A 109 -13.95 -5.57 -31.61
N THR A 110 -13.09 -6.11 -30.73
CA THR A 110 -13.59 -6.91 -29.59
C THR A 110 -14.12 -6.09 -28.41
N LEU A 111 -13.64 -4.86 -28.25
CA LEU A 111 -14.14 -3.94 -27.23
C LEU A 111 -14.09 -2.49 -27.75
N PRO A 112 -15.22 -1.75 -27.73
CA PRO A 112 -15.23 -0.33 -28.05
C PRO A 112 -14.28 0.46 -27.13
N ARG A 113 -13.51 1.39 -27.71
CA ARG A 113 -12.51 2.18 -26.97
C ARG A 113 -13.12 3.02 -25.83
N GLN A 114 -14.41 3.31 -25.88
CA GLN A 114 -15.14 4.04 -24.84
C GLN A 114 -15.19 3.31 -23.49
N TYR A 115 -15.14 1.97 -23.48
CA TYR A 115 -15.21 1.19 -22.23
C TYR A 115 -13.86 0.94 -21.56
N ILE A 116 -12.75 1.18 -22.27
CA ILE A 116 -11.39 0.90 -21.78
C ILE A 116 -11.05 1.76 -20.53
N PRO A 117 -11.36 3.07 -20.50
CA PRO A 117 -11.15 3.88 -19.30
C PRO A 117 -11.95 3.39 -18.10
N ALA A 118 -13.18 2.91 -18.32
CA ALA A 118 -14.01 2.38 -17.24
C ALA A 118 -13.41 1.10 -16.62
N VAL A 119 -12.82 0.23 -17.44
CA VAL A 119 -12.07 -0.95 -16.96
C VAL A 119 -10.84 -0.52 -16.16
N GLU A 120 -10.08 0.47 -16.65
CA GLU A 120 -8.89 0.98 -15.95
C GLU A 120 -9.25 1.54 -14.56
N ILE A 121 -10.31 2.32 -14.45
CA ILE A 121 -10.82 2.84 -13.18
C ILE A 121 -11.20 1.68 -12.25
N GLY A 122 -11.92 0.68 -12.77
CA GLY A 122 -12.30 -0.50 -11.99
C GLY A 122 -11.12 -1.32 -11.49
N ILE A 123 -10.03 -1.38 -12.25
CA ILE A 123 -8.77 -2.01 -11.82
C ILE A 123 -8.10 -1.18 -10.74
N LYS A 124 -7.98 0.15 -10.91
CA LYS A 124 -7.36 1.04 -9.92
C LYS A 124 -8.06 0.96 -8.55
N GLU A 125 -9.39 1.01 -8.53
CA GLU A 125 -10.15 0.86 -7.28
C GLU A 125 -9.97 -0.54 -6.65
N ALA A 126 -9.89 -1.58 -7.48
CA ALA A 126 -9.67 -2.93 -7.00
C ALA A 126 -8.25 -3.16 -6.46
N ILE A 127 -7.29 -2.33 -6.85
CA ILE A 127 -5.91 -2.37 -6.35
C ILE A 127 -5.82 -1.82 -4.93
N GLU A 128 -6.62 -0.80 -4.59
CA GLU A 128 -6.61 -0.22 -3.24
C GLU A 128 -7.07 -1.23 -2.19
N THR A 129 -7.98 -2.13 -2.55
CA THR A 129 -8.48 -3.20 -1.67
C THR A 129 -7.92 -4.56 -2.10
N GLY A 130 -6.78 -4.94 -1.53
CA GLY A 130 -6.18 -6.26 -1.71
C GLY A 130 -7.06 -7.44 -1.29
N VAL A 131 -6.65 -8.65 -1.66
CA VAL A 131 -7.46 -9.86 -1.50
C VAL A 131 -7.10 -10.64 -0.24
N LEU A 132 -5.86 -10.56 0.23
CA LEU A 132 -5.41 -11.30 1.42
C LEU A 132 -5.87 -10.62 2.72
N ALA A 133 -5.46 -9.37 2.89
CA ALA A 133 -5.64 -8.62 4.13
C ALA A 133 -6.21 -7.21 3.91
N GLY A 134 -6.63 -6.91 2.67
CA GLY A 134 -7.24 -5.63 2.32
C GLY A 134 -6.23 -4.50 2.17
N TYR A 135 -4.94 -4.82 2.01
CA TYR A 135 -3.88 -3.84 1.78
C TYR A 135 -3.73 -3.49 0.30
N PRO A 136 -3.22 -2.30 -0.04
CA PRO A 136 -3.06 -1.90 -1.43
C PRO A 136 -2.08 -2.83 -2.16
N VAL A 137 -2.47 -3.23 -3.36
CA VAL A 137 -1.67 -4.11 -4.22
C VAL A 137 -0.68 -3.28 -5.05
N VAL A 138 0.59 -3.66 -5.10
CA VAL A 138 1.64 -2.91 -5.79
C VAL A 138 2.54 -3.84 -6.62
N ASP A 139 3.29 -3.23 -7.53
CA ASP A 139 4.23 -3.90 -8.43
C ASP A 139 3.56 -4.92 -9.35
N ILE A 140 2.45 -4.50 -9.98
CA ILE A 140 1.69 -5.32 -10.92
C ILE A 140 1.54 -4.61 -12.25
N LYS A 141 1.71 -5.38 -13.32
CA LYS A 141 1.35 -5.00 -14.67
C LYS A 141 0.06 -5.72 -15.08
N ALA A 142 -0.99 -4.96 -15.35
CA ALA A 142 -2.25 -5.47 -15.86
C ALA A 142 -2.37 -5.20 -17.35
N THR A 143 -2.34 -6.26 -18.16
CA THR A 143 -2.52 -6.17 -19.60
C THR A 143 -3.93 -6.61 -19.98
N LEU A 144 -4.72 -5.70 -20.53
CA LEU A 144 -6.03 -6.00 -21.10
C LEU A 144 -5.82 -6.50 -22.53
N TYR A 145 -6.07 -7.78 -22.77
CA TYR A 145 -5.79 -8.41 -24.07
C TYR A 145 -7.05 -8.84 -24.83
N ASP A 146 -8.13 -9.15 -24.10
CA ASP A 146 -9.39 -9.61 -24.71
C ASP A 146 -10.60 -9.17 -23.85
N GLY A 147 -11.79 -9.22 -24.45
CA GLY A 147 -13.03 -8.85 -23.80
C GLY A 147 -14.24 -9.31 -24.60
N SER A 148 -15.44 -9.06 -24.11
CA SER A 148 -16.63 -9.19 -24.94
C SER A 148 -17.64 -8.14 -24.50
N TYR A 149 -18.39 -7.63 -25.45
CA TYR A 149 -19.46 -6.68 -25.21
C TYR A 149 -20.72 -7.15 -25.92
N HIS A 150 -21.85 -6.68 -25.43
CA HIS A 150 -23.15 -6.84 -26.05
C HIS A 150 -23.76 -5.46 -26.35
N ASP A 151 -24.22 -5.20 -27.57
CA ASP A 151 -24.65 -3.85 -27.99
C ASP A 151 -25.76 -3.22 -27.13
N VAL A 152 -26.65 -4.03 -26.55
CA VAL A 152 -27.84 -3.53 -25.82
C VAL A 152 -27.63 -3.49 -24.30
N ASP A 153 -26.89 -4.46 -23.77
CA ASP A 153 -26.72 -4.66 -22.32
C ASP A 153 -25.36 -4.17 -21.80
N SER A 154 -24.46 -3.68 -22.67
CA SER A 154 -23.14 -3.19 -22.23
C SER A 154 -23.23 -1.81 -21.59
N SER A 155 -22.78 -1.73 -20.35
CA SER A 155 -22.70 -0.49 -19.58
C SER A 155 -21.28 -0.23 -19.10
N GLU A 156 -20.88 1.05 -19.02
CA GLU A 156 -19.57 1.43 -18.46
C GLU A 156 -19.37 0.90 -17.03
N LEU A 157 -20.41 0.97 -16.20
CA LEU A 157 -20.42 0.42 -14.85
C LEU A 157 -20.19 -1.11 -14.84
N ALA A 158 -20.74 -1.83 -15.82
CA ALA A 158 -20.55 -3.27 -15.92
C ALA A 158 -19.10 -3.62 -16.26
N PHE A 159 -18.46 -2.86 -17.15
CA PHE A 159 -17.04 -3.02 -17.48
C PHE A 159 -16.11 -2.64 -16.33
N LYS A 160 -16.46 -1.59 -15.58
CA LYS A 160 -15.76 -1.22 -14.35
C LYS A 160 -15.78 -2.37 -13.33
N MET A 161 -16.95 -2.94 -13.08
CA MET A 161 -17.09 -4.09 -12.18
C MET A 161 -16.38 -5.34 -12.70
N ALA A 162 -16.46 -5.61 -14.01
CA ALA A 162 -15.76 -6.72 -14.64
C ALA A 162 -14.23 -6.62 -14.47
N GLY A 163 -13.65 -5.42 -14.63
CA GLY A 163 -12.23 -5.16 -14.37
C GLY A 163 -11.83 -5.43 -12.93
N SER A 164 -12.62 -4.95 -11.97
CA SER A 164 -12.41 -5.20 -10.54
C SER A 164 -12.46 -6.70 -10.20
N MET A 165 -13.44 -7.43 -10.73
CA MET A 165 -13.58 -8.87 -10.53
C MET A 165 -12.45 -9.67 -11.18
N ALA A 166 -12.03 -9.28 -12.40
CA ALA A 166 -10.90 -9.91 -13.09
C ALA A 166 -9.61 -9.78 -12.28
N LEU A 167 -9.34 -8.57 -11.76
CA LEU A 167 -8.16 -8.34 -10.93
C LEU A 167 -8.20 -9.19 -9.66
N ARG A 168 -9.31 -9.16 -8.90
CA ARG A 168 -9.43 -9.95 -7.66
C ARG A 168 -9.21 -11.44 -7.90
N LYS A 169 -9.89 -12.01 -8.91
CA LYS A 169 -9.70 -13.43 -9.30
C LYS A 169 -8.28 -13.72 -9.75
N GLY A 170 -7.65 -12.80 -10.47
CA GLY A 170 -6.26 -12.92 -10.90
C GLY A 170 -5.31 -12.93 -9.73
N VAL A 171 -5.39 -11.94 -8.84
CA VAL A 171 -4.53 -11.83 -7.65
C VAL A 171 -4.65 -13.08 -6.77
N THR A 172 -5.85 -13.64 -6.56
CA THR A 172 -6.02 -14.89 -5.81
C THR A 172 -5.26 -16.06 -6.44
N LYS A 173 -5.28 -16.18 -7.76
CA LYS A 173 -4.60 -17.26 -8.51
C LYS A 173 -3.10 -17.03 -8.65
N ALA A 174 -2.65 -15.78 -8.54
CA ALA A 174 -1.26 -15.35 -8.77
C ALA A 174 -0.31 -15.59 -7.59
N LYS A 175 -0.74 -16.35 -6.58
CA LYS A 175 -0.05 -16.58 -5.29
C LYS A 175 0.37 -15.23 -4.66
N PRO A 176 -0.60 -14.51 -4.09
CA PRO A 176 -0.34 -13.18 -3.55
C PRO A 176 0.61 -13.27 -2.34
N ALA A 177 1.48 -12.29 -2.21
CA ALA A 177 2.47 -12.17 -1.15
C ALA A 177 2.36 -10.81 -0.46
N LEU A 178 2.54 -10.79 0.87
CA LEU A 178 2.60 -9.56 1.65
C LEU A 178 4.01 -8.96 1.56
N LEU A 179 4.06 -7.65 1.32
CA LEU A 179 5.23 -6.83 1.34
C LEU A 179 5.20 -5.99 2.62
N GLU A 180 6.33 -5.99 3.31
CA GLU A 180 6.59 -5.17 4.49
C GLU A 180 7.47 -3.97 4.06
N PRO A 181 7.31 -2.79 4.64
CA PRO A 181 8.19 -1.66 4.39
C PRO A 181 9.60 -1.96 4.92
N ILE A 182 10.61 -1.76 4.08
CA ILE A 182 12.02 -1.85 4.45
C ILE A 182 12.57 -0.43 4.49
N MET A 183 13.10 -0.05 5.65
CA MET A 183 13.68 1.27 5.87
C MET A 183 15.20 1.20 5.74
N LYS A 184 15.80 2.24 5.17
CA LYS A 184 17.24 2.47 5.29
C LYS A 184 17.50 3.18 6.61
N LEU A 185 18.50 2.69 7.35
CA LEU A 185 18.88 3.22 8.64
C LEU A 185 20.38 3.50 8.60
N GLU A 186 20.79 4.63 9.14
CA GLU A 186 22.21 4.92 9.37
C GLU A 186 22.43 5.01 10.87
N VAL A 187 23.39 4.23 11.39
CA VAL A 187 23.73 4.22 12.81
C VAL A 187 25.17 4.64 12.99
N ALA A 188 25.37 5.77 13.67
CA ALA A 188 26.69 6.23 14.08
C ALA A 188 27.01 5.71 15.48
N THR A 189 28.13 5.00 15.63
CA THR A 189 28.54 4.42 16.90
C THR A 189 30.06 4.44 17.09
N PRO A 190 30.58 4.63 18.32
CA PRO A 190 31.98 4.39 18.62
C PRO A 190 32.37 2.91 18.42
N GLU A 191 33.65 2.65 18.15
CA GLU A 191 34.18 1.30 17.85
C GLU A 191 33.81 0.26 18.91
N GLN A 192 33.84 0.66 20.19
CA GLN A 192 33.58 -0.22 21.32
C GLN A 192 32.19 -0.87 21.32
N PHE A 193 31.20 -0.27 20.65
CA PHE A 193 29.83 -0.79 20.57
C PHE A 193 29.46 -1.35 19.19
N LEU A 194 30.41 -1.39 18.25
CA LEU A 194 30.17 -1.85 16.88
C LEU A 194 29.62 -3.28 16.86
N GLY A 195 30.24 -4.19 17.61
CA GLY A 195 29.85 -5.61 17.64
C GLY A 195 28.43 -5.83 18.17
N ASP A 196 28.07 -5.13 19.25
CA ASP A 196 26.74 -5.26 19.88
C ASP A 196 25.64 -4.72 18.96
N ILE A 197 25.88 -3.60 18.28
CA ILE A 197 24.91 -2.99 17.35
C ILE A 197 24.71 -3.88 16.11
N ILE A 198 25.78 -4.45 15.56
CA ILE A 198 25.68 -5.41 14.46
C ILE A 198 24.87 -6.63 14.89
N GLY A 199 25.04 -7.11 16.12
CA GLY A 199 24.24 -8.19 16.69
C GLY A 199 22.76 -7.85 16.78
N ASP A 200 22.43 -6.66 17.31
CA ASP A 200 21.04 -6.21 17.46
C ASP A 200 20.34 -5.97 16.10
N LEU A 201 21.04 -5.40 15.12
CA LEU A 201 20.52 -5.19 13.77
C LEU A 201 20.19 -6.53 13.07
N ASN A 202 21.09 -7.52 13.16
CA ASN A 202 20.84 -8.84 12.60
C ASN A 202 19.70 -9.58 13.31
N ALA A 203 19.59 -9.45 14.64
CA ALA A 203 18.49 -10.02 15.42
C ALA A 203 17.12 -9.44 14.98
N LYS A 204 17.10 -8.18 14.55
CA LYS A 204 15.91 -7.50 14.00
C LYS A 204 15.68 -7.73 12.51
N ARG A 205 16.35 -8.73 11.91
CA ARG A 205 16.27 -9.05 10.46
C ARG A 205 16.80 -7.93 9.55
N GLY A 206 17.66 -7.05 10.07
CA GLY A 206 18.36 -6.05 9.29
C GLY A 206 19.43 -6.69 8.40
N HIS A 207 19.70 -6.07 7.25
CA HIS A 207 20.80 -6.43 6.37
C HIS A 207 21.74 -5.24 6.31
N ILE A 208 23.01 -5.45 6.66
CA ILE A 208 24.03 -4.40 6.66
C ILE A 208 24.57 -4.29 5.23
N GLU A 209 24.45 -3.11 4.62
CA GLU A 209 24.97 -2.83 3.28
C GLU A 209 26.46 -2.48 3.35
N ASN A 210 26.84 -1.58 4.27
CA ASN A 210 28.22 -1.11 4.40
C ASN A 210 28.54 -0.62 5.81
N ILE A 211 29.82 -0.60 6.16
CA ILE A 211 30.34 -0.01 7.40
C ILE A 211 31.47 0.94 7.02
N GLU A 212 31.31 2.23 7.34
CA GLU A 212 32.29 3.28 7.04
C GLU A 212 32.88 3.83 8.34
N ALA A 213 34.19 4.09 8.36
CA ALA A 213 34.85 4.75 9.47
C ALA A 213 34.93 6.26 9.20
N GLN A 214 34.30 7.06 10.07
CA GLN A 214 34.32 8.51 10.04
C GLN A 214 34.94 9.06 11.34
N GLY A 215 36.26 9.24 11.34
CA GLY A 215 37.01 9.71 12.51
C GLY A 215 37.05 8.66 13.61
N GLU A 216 36.58 9.02 14.81
CA GLU A 216 36.45 8.09 15.96
C GLU A 216 35.11 7.33 15.98
N MET A 217 34.25 7.55 14.98
CA MET A 217 32.94 6.91 14.86
C MET A 217 32.89 5.99 13.63
N TYR A 218 32.08 4.95 13.72
CA TYR A 218 31.71 4.07 12.61
C TYR A 218 30.25 4.32 12.26
N ILE A 219 29.97 4.40 10.96
CA ILE A 219 28.64 4.56 10.39
C ILE A 219 28.27 3.23 9.74
N ILE A 220 27.17 2.63 10.19
CA ILE A 220 26.61 1.40 9.63
C ILE A 220 25.41 1.79 8.76
N HIS A 221 25.42 1.35 7.50
CA HIS A 221 24.34 1.52 6.52
C HIS A 221 23.56 0.21 6.31
#